data_AF-A0A2N3C500-F1
#
_entry.id   AF-A0A2N3C500-F1
#
_cell.length_a   1.000
_cell.length_b   1.000
_cell.length_c   1.000
_cell.angle_alpha   90.00
_cell.angle_beta   90.00
_cell.angle_gamma   90.00
#
_symmetry.space_group_name_H-M   'P 1'
#
loop_
_entity.id
_entity.type
_entity.pdbx_description
1 polymer ?
#
loop_
_entity_poly.entity_id
_entity_poly.type
_entity_poly.pdbx_seq_one_letter_code
_entity_poly.pdbx_strand_id
1 'polypeptide(L)'
;MRRFAVSIAAAVLYLAGLSVPAVALDFTDSLLGTAQRAVESELQRKVDQESRRAVRCAMGDAACVKAAEARGETVELVESPGRPAAGVSQPGDTAGAQDHPAVSRYPGSLIKWHDTQAFNPYAIATGPITGYRQIDEWTEAEGRLTRIYYELEGEKTHTEVYANYKRALEEQGFEFIAQGLFPQSSRAPAIGSRSWLEVQYRRNELPPGTTRLLAGSSTSGGSGFMAARRERAAGVIYVAIAVAQYSKDIAAIMVDVIEVNEVKTGLVTVNAEAMGNDIDEFGRVTLDGLFFDHDKATLTPASKPALEEIAKFLKARASMNFYVVGHTDATGAFAYNKSLSERRAAAVARELVDRYGIKSSRLEGHGVGPLVPVFSNSSEGGRTKNRRVELVERP
;
A
#
# COMPACT_ATOMS: atom_id res chain seq x y z
N MET A 1 37.07 -20.85 19.85
CA MET A 1 38.27 -19.99 19.95
C MET A 1 38.26 -19.02 21.15
N ARG A 2 37.11 -18.63 21.74
CA ARG A 2 37.02 -17.78 22.95
C ARG A 2 37.75 -18.28 24.22
N ARG A 3 38.02 -19.59 24.36
CA ARG A 3 38.72 -20.15 25.54
C ARG A 3 40.25 -20.13 25.46
N PHE A 4 40.83 -19.86 24.28
CA PHE A 4 42.29 -19.94 24.09
C PHE A 4 43.03 -18.59 24.23
N ALA A 5 42.40 -17.47 23.85
CA ALA A 5 43.04 -16.15 23.91
C ALA A 5 43.11 -15.55 25.34
N VAL A 6 42.11 -15.82 26.19
CA VAL A 6 42.07 -15.34 27.58
C VAL A 6 43.12 -16.03 28.47
N SER A 7 43.57 -17.23 28.08
CA SER A 7 44.55 -18.00 28.88
C SER A 7 45.99 -17.49 28.77
N ILE A 8 46.37 -16.80 27.68
CA ILE A 8 47.77 -16.37 27.48
C ILE A 8 48.03 -15.02 28.19
N ALA A 9 47.08 -14.08 28.14
CA ALA A 9 47.22 -12.78 28.82
C ALA A 9 47.18 -12.92 30.36
N ALA A 10 46.32 -13.80 30.88
CA ALA A 10 46.26 -14.07 32.32
C ALA A 10 47.51 -14.80 32.84
N ALA A 11 48.11 -15.71 32.04
CA ALA A 11 49.32 -16.44 32.43
C ALA A 11 50.58 -15.55 32.50
N VAL A 12 50.70 -14.55 31.61
CA VAL A 12 51.85 -13.62 31.61
C VAL A 12 51.77 -12.60 32.75
N LEU A 13 50.56 -12.16 33.13
CA LEU A 13 50.36 -11.21 34.22
C LEU A 13 50.44 -11.83 35.62
N TYR A 14 50.03 -13.11 35.77
CA TYR A 14 50.16 -13.84 37.05
C TYR A 14 51.63 -14.14 37.40
N LEU A 15 52.49 -14.35 36.40
CA LEU A 15 53.94 -14.53 36.57
C LEU A 15 54.67 -13.22 36.94
N ALA A 16 54.04 -12.06 36.77
CA ALA A 16 54.62 -10.75 37.06
C ALA A 16 54.15 -10.12 38.41
N GLY A 17 53.30 -10.80 39.19
CA GLY A 17 52.91 -10.38 40.54
C GLY A 17 52.07 -9.09 40.63
N LEU A 18 51.49 -8.61 39.53
CA LEU A 18 50.70 -7.37 39.49
C LEU A 18 49.19 -7.67 39.51
N SER A 19 48.47 -7.17 40.52
CA SER A 19 47.01 -7.23 40.58
C SER A 19 46.40 -6.25 39.58
N VAL A 20 45.63 -6.75 38.61
CA VAL A 20 44.92 -5.92 37.63
C VAL A 20 43.63 -5.38 38.27
N PRO A 21 43.40 -4.06 38.34
CA PRO A 21 42.14 -3.51 38.83
C PRO A 21 41.00 -3.86 37.85
N ALA A 22 39.82 -4.22 38.38
CA ALA A 22 38.65 -4.65 37.61
C ALA A 22 38.25 -3.69 36.46
N VAL A 23 38.57 -2.39 36.60
CA VAL A 23 38.33 -1.35 35.59
C VAL A 23 39.12 -1.59 34.29
N ALA A 24 40.29 -2.23 34.34
CA ALA A 24 41.09 -2.53 33.15
C ALA A 24 40.54 -3.70 32.33
N LEU A 25 39.81 -4.64 32.95
CA LEU A 25 39.16 -5.76 32.27
C LEU A 25 37.89 -5.31 31.52
N ASP A 26 37.09 -4.42 32.11
CA ASP A 26 35.90 -3.84 31.46
C ASP A 26 36.27 -2.97 30.24
N PHE A 27 37.39 -2.24 30.30
CA PHE A 27 37.85 -1.43 29.17
C PHE A 27 38.32 -2.31 28.00
N THR A 28 38.98 -3.44 28.29
CA THR A 28 39.39 -4.40 27.27
C THR A 28 38.20 -5.12 26.61
N ASP A 29 37.18 -5.52 27.37
CA ASP A 29 35.99 -6.18 26.82
C ASP A 29 35.12 -5.23 25.99
N SER A 30 35.01 -3.96 26.40
CA SER A 30 34.30 -2.92 25.63
C SER A 30 35.01 -2.61 24.30
N LEU A 31 36.35 -2.53 24.30
CA LEU A 31 37.14 -2.36 23.08
C LEU A 31 37.04 -3.59 22.16
N LEU A 32 37.09 -4.80 22.72
CA LEU A 32 36.96 -6.05 21.95
C LEU A 32 35.56 -6.16 21.31
N GLY A 33 34.51 -5.85 22.07
CA GLY A 33 33.14 -5.85 21.58
C GLY A 33 32.87 -4.78 20.52
N THR A 34 33.56 -3.64 20.59
CA THR A 34 33.48 -2.58 19.58
C THR A 34 34.23 -2.96 18.30
N ALA A 35 35.42 -3.55 18.42
CA ALA A 35 36.18 -4.07 17.28
C ALA A 35 35.43 -5.23 16.59
N GLN A 36 34.82 -6.14 17.35
CA GLN A 36 34.06 -7.26 16.79
C GLN A 36 32.84 -6.78 16.01
N ARG A 37 32.07 -5.81 16.55
CA ARG A 37 30.93 -5.21 15.83
C ARG A 37 31.35 -4.45 14.58
N ALA A 38 32.49 -3.76 14.62
CA ALA A 38 33.02 -3.07 13.44
C ALA A 38 33.38 -4.07 12.33
N VAL A 39 34.07 -5.17 12.67
CA VAL A 39 34.42 -6.24 11.72
C VAL A 39 33.18 -6.95 11.17
N GLU A 40 32.21 -7.28 12.02
CA GLU A 40 30.94 -7.89 11.59
C GLU A 40 30.15 -6.95 10.66
N SER A 41 30.11 -5.65 10.95
CA SER A 41 29.43 -4.67 10.09
C SER A 41 30.10 -4.51 8.72
N GLU A 42 31.43 -4.56 8.68
CA GLU A 42 32.20 -4.43 7.45
C GLU A 42 32.12 -5.71 6.60
N LEU A 43 32.13 -6.87 7.26
CA LEU A 43 31.91 -8.16 6.60
C LEU A 43 30.50 -8.23 6.01
N GLN A 44 29.48 -7.82 6.77
CA GLN A 44 28.09 -7.80 6.27
C GLN A 44 27.94 -6.85 5.08
N ARG A 45 28.58 -5.66 5.12
CA ARG A 45 28.60 -4.75 3.97
C ARG A 45 29.22 -5.37 2.73
N LYS A 46 30.35 -6.08 2.89
CA LYS A 46 31.02 -6.75 1.78
C LYS A 46 30.19 -7.91 1.23
N VAL A 47 29.56 -8.68 2.10
CA VAL A 47 28.64 -9.76 1.70
C VAL A 47 27.44 -9.19 0.94
N ASP A 48 26.79 -8.14 1.45
CA ASP A 48 25.65 -7.51 0.77
C ASP A 48 26.06 -6.90 -0.59
N GLN A 49 27.25 -6.31 -0.68
CA GLN A 49 27.79 -5.75 -1.92
C GLN A 49 28.07 -6.85 -2.96
N GLU A 50 28.69 -7.95 -2.55
CA GLU A 50 28.97 -9.09 -3.43
C GLU A 50 27.70 -9.85 -3.80
N SER A 51 26.74 -10.02 -2.88
CA SER A 51 25.42 -10.61 -3.19
C SER A 51 24.65 -9.76 -4.21
N ARG A 52 24.62 -8.43 -4.05
CA ARG A 52 23.96 -7.53 -5.02
C ARG A 52 24.65 -7.56 -6.39
N ARG A 53 25.98 -7.65 -6.41
CA ARG A 53 26.76 -7.80 -7.63
C ARG A 53 26.48 -9.15 -8.31
N ALA A 54 26.51 -10.25 -7.55
CA ALA A 54 26.23 -11.59 -8.06
C ALA A 54 24.82 -11.69 -8.65
N VAL A 55 23.81 -11.14 -7.94
CA VAL A 55 22.42 -11.08 -8.44
C VAL A 55 22.34 -10.25 -9.73
N ARG A 56 23.00 -9.09 -9.78
CA ARG A 56 23.01 -8.24 -10.98
C ARG A 56 23.63 -8.93 -12.20
N CYS A 57 24.75 -9.64 -11.99
CA CYS A 57 25.41 -10.43 -13.03
C CYS A 57 24.53 -11.61 -13.47
N ALA A 58 23.93 -12.35 -12.52
CA ALA A 58 23.05 -13.48 -12.81
C ALA A 58 21.75 -13.09 -13.53
N MET A 59 21.29 -11.83 -13.36
CA MET A 59 20.14 -11.25 -14.07
C MET A 59 20.50 -10.65 -15.44
N GLY A 60 21.75 -10.79 -15.91
CA GLY A 60 22.14 -10.45 -17.28
C GLY A 60 22.56 -8.99 -17.51
N ASP A 61 22.96 -8.24 -16.47
CA ASP A 61 23.55 -6.91 -16.64
C ASP A 61 24.87 -7.00 -17.44
N ALA A 62 24.88 -6.43 -18.65
CA ALA A 62 25.98 -6.55 -19.59
C ALA A 62 27.32 -6.00 -19.07
N ALA A 63 27.31 -4.96 -18.23
CA ALA A 63 28.52 -4.40 -17.65
C ALA A 63 29.07 -5.30 -16.54
N CYS A 64 28.18 -5.91 -15.75
CA CYS A 64 28.52 -6.85 -14.69
C CYS A 64 29.12 -8.14 -15.26
N VAL A 65 28.45 -8.75 -16.25
CA VAL A 65 28.88 -10.00 -16.90
C VAL A 65 30.27 -9.83 -17.52
N LYS A 66 30.48 -8.76 -18.31
CA LYS A 66 31.78 -8.45 -18.91
C LYS A 66 32.90 -8.26 -17.89
N ALA A 67 32.59 -7.65 -16.74
CA ALA A 67 33.56 -7.46 -15.67
C ALA A 67 33.88 -8.78 -14.92
N ALA A 68 32.91 -9.69 -14.78
CA ALA A 68 33.09 -11.00 -14.18
C ALA A 68 33.93 -11.93 -15.07
N GLU A 69 33.65 -11.94 -16.38
CA GLU A 69 34.44 -12.65 -17.39
C GLU A 69 35.90 -12.17 -17.40
N ALA A 70 36.13 -10.86 -17.29
CA ALA A 70 37.48 -10.29 -17.20
C ALA A 70 38.26 -10.72 -15.93
N ARG A 71 37.56 -11.22 -14.90
CA ARG A 71 38.16 -11.78 -13.68
C ARG A 71 38.25 -13.31 -13.70
N GLY A 72 37.84 -13.96 -14.79
CA GLY A 72 37.79 -15.42 -14.89
C GLY A 72 36.70 -16.07 -14.03
N GLU A 73 35.68 -15.30 -13.62
CA GLU A 73 34.53 -15.82 -12.88
C GLU A 73 33.52 -16.42 -13.86
N THR A 74 33.14 -17.69 -13.68
CA THR A 74 32.07 -18.31 -14.46
C THR A 74 30.73 -17.75 -13.99
N VAL A 75 30.06 -16.94 -14.83
CA VAL A 75 28.70 -16.47 -14.57
C VAL A 75 27.72 -17.49 -15.12
N GLU A 76 27.14 -18.30 -14.25
CA GLU A 76 26.02 -19.16 -14.61
C GLU A 76 24.77 -18.27 -14.71
N LEU A 77 24.40 -17.92 -15.94
CA LEU A 77 23.15 -17.22 -16.20
C LEU A 77 22.02 -18.13 -15.76
N VAL A 78 21.11 -17.61 -14.93
CA VAL A 78 19.92 -18.38 -14.53
C VAL A 78 18.99 -18.44 -15.73
N GLU A 79 19.20 -19.42 -16.61
CA GLU A 79 18.24 -19.79 -17.64
C GLU A 79 17.07 -20.51 -16.98
N SER A 80 16.10 -19.73 -16.52
CA SER A 80 14.76 -20.26 -16.24
C SER A 80 14.16 -20.73 -17.57
N PRO A 81 13.69 -21.98 -17.70
CA PRO A 81 13.07 -22.45 -18.92
C PRO A 81 11.83 -21.59 -19.24
N GLY A 82 11.93 -20.77 -20.27
CA GLY A 82 10.80 -20.20 -21.01
C GLY A 82 9.74 -19.45 -20.21
N ARG A 83 10.08 -18.76 -19.12
CA ARG A 83 9.16 -17.82 -18.46
C ARG A 83 9.53 -16.40 -18.91
N PRO A 84 8.72 -15.71 -19.75
CA PRO A 84 8.97 -14.30 -20.01
C PRO A 84 9.01 -13.57 -18.67
N ALA A 85 10.08 -12.81 -18.44
CA ALA A 85 10.18 -11.96 -17.26
C ALA A 85 8.94 -11.07 -17.21
N ALA A 86 8.22 -11.10 -16.08
CA ALA A 86 7.10 -10.20 -15.88
C ALA A 86 7.62 -8.75 -16.03
N GLY A 87 7.17 -8.04 -17.07
CA GLY A 87 7.43 -6.61 -17.26
C GLY A 87 8.03 -6.19 -18.60
N VAL A 88 8.20 -7.08 -19.58
CA VAL A 88 8.77 -6.71 -20.89
C VAL A 88 7.67 -6.58 -21.96
N SER A 89 7.55 -5.40 -22.56
CA SER A 89 6.67 -5.18 -23.70
C SER A 89 7.12 -5.99 -24.92
N GLN A 90 6.18 -6.48 -25.72
CA GLN A 90 6.48 -7.27 -26.92
C GLN A 90 5.83 -6.67 -28.18
N PRO A 91 6.36 -6.99 -29.39
CA PRO A 91 5.75 -6.54 -30.64
C PRO A 91 4.26 -6.91 -30.72
N GLY A 92 3.41 -5.93 -30.99
CA GLY A 92 1.95 -6.10 -31.03
C GLY A 92 1.21 -5.71 -29.74
N ASP A 93 1.95 -5.39 -28.67
CA ASP A 93 1.40 -4.73 -27.48
C ASP A 93 1.07 -3.26 -27.79
N THR A 94 0.07 -2.74 -27.08
CA THR A 94 -0.22 -1.31 -27.03
C THR A 94 1.02 -0.54 -26.56
N ALA A 95 1.32 0.59 -27.20
CA ALA A 95 2.52 1.37 -26.93
C ALA A 95 2.66 1.76 -25.45
N GLY A 96 3.86 1.57 -24.89
CA GLY A 96 4.16 1.89 -23.49
C GLY A 96 3.61 0.89 -22.47
N ALA A 97 2.84 -0.11 -22.89
CA ALA A 97 2.28 -1.10 -21.98
C ALA A 97 3.35 -2.06 -21.44
N GLN A 98 3.19 -2.46 -20.18
CA GLN A 98 4.07 -3.40 -19.49
C GLN A 98 3.25 -4.32 -18.61
N ASP A 99 3.70 -5.56 -18.43
CA ASP A 99 3.11 -6.47 -17.46
C ASP A 99 3.33 -6.00 -16.03
N HIS A 100 2.46 -6.43 -15.12
CA HIS A 100 2.68 -6.20 -13.70
C HIS A 100 3.75 -7.18 -13.16
N PRO A 101 4.76 -6.73 -12.40
CA PRO A 101 5.87 -7.58 -11.94
C PRO A 101 5.43 -8.76 -11.07
N ALA A 102 4.27 -8.67 -10.42
CA ALA A 102 3.73 -9.75 -9.59
C ALA A 102 3.02 -10.87 -10.37
N VAL A 103 2.62 -10.63 -11.62
CA VAL A 103 1.83 -11.59 -12.41
C VAL A 103 2.30 -11.56 -13.87
N SER A 104 2.94 -12.65 -14.31
CA SER A 104 3.27 -12.83 -15.73
C SER A 104 2.01 -13.05 -16.55
N ARG A 105 1.94 -12.50 -17.77
CA ARG A 105 0.89 -12.85 -18.72
C ARG A 105 0.97 -14.31 -19.17
N TYR A 106 -0.12 -14.78 -19.76
CA TYR A 106 -0.13 -16.05 -20.48
C TYR A 106 0.74 -15.95 -21.76
N PRO A 107 1.65 -16.88 -22.03
CA PRO A 107 2.53 -16.81 -23.19
C PRO A 107 1.77 -16.66 -24.51
N GLY A 108 2.19 -15.71 -25.34
CA GLY A 108 1.55 -15.40 -26.62
C GLY A 108 0.38 -14.40 -26.55
N SER A 109 -0.06 -13.98 -25.36
CA SER A 109 -1.09 -12.94 -25.26
C SER A 109 -0.52 -11.54 -25.44
N LEU A 110 -1.21 -10.67 -26.18
CA LEU A 110 -0.83 -9.28 -26.44
C LEU A 110 -1.57 -8.33 -25.51
N ILE A 111 -0.89 -7.32 -24.94
CA ILE A 111 -1.57 -6.26 -24.20
C ILE A 111 -2.32 -5.38 -25.19
N LYS A 112 -3.64 -5.33 -25.08
CA LYS A 112 -4.49 -4.45 -25.89
C LYS A 112 -4.91 -3.19 -25.13
N TRP A 113 -4.92 -3.23 -23.81
CA TRP A 113 -5.14 -2.06 -22.97
C TRP A 113 -4.42 -2.20 -21.63
N HIS A 114 -3.89 -1.09 -21.11
CA HIS A 114 -3.27 -1.04 -19.79
C HIS A 114 -3.58 0.30 -19.13
N ASP A 115 -3.67 0.29 -17.81
CA ASP A 115 -3.72 1.50 -16.99
C ASP A 115 -3.11 1.21 -15.61
N THR A 116 -2.41 2.20 -15.07
CA THR A 116 -1.85 2.14 -13.72
C THR A 116 -2.18 3.43 -12.99
N GLN A 117 -3.03 3.30 -11.98
CA GLN A 117 -3.42 4.40 -11.11
C GLN A 117 -2.68 4.26 -9.79
N ALA A 118 -2.06 5.35 -9.33
CA ALA A 118 -1.29 5.35 -8.09
C ALA A 118 -2.14 5.00 -6.86
N PHE A 119 -3.43 5.37 -6.91
CA PHE A 119 -4.43 5.05 -5.91
C PHE A 119 -5.83 5.02 -6.54
N ASN A 120 -6.57 3.93 -6.38
CA ASN A 120 -7.98 3.86 -6.76
C ASN A 120 -8.68 2.78 -5.89
N PRO A 121 -9.93 3.01 -5.42
CA PRO A 121 -10.74 1.93 -4.86
C PRO A 121 -11.08 0.87 -5.92
N TYR A 122 -11.17 -0.38 -5.50
CA TYR A 122 -11.59 -1.51 -6.32
C TYR A 122 -12.35 -2.51 -5.45
N ALA A 123 -13.50 -2.97 -5.96
CA ALA A 123 -14.36 -3.93 -5.26
C ALA A 123 -14.29 -5.31 -5.93
N ILE A 124 -13.89 -6.33 -5.20
CA ILE A 124 -13.85 -7.71 -5.69
C ILE A 124 -15.11 -8.43 -5.21
N ALA A 125 -16.02 -8.80 -6.12
CA ALA A 125 -17.13 -9.65 -5.74
C ALA A 125 -16.63 -11.04 -5.33
N THR A 126 -17.09 -11.53 -4.19
CA THR A 126 -16.67 -12.81 -3.62
C THR A 126 -17.80 -13.82 -3.47
N GLY A 127 -19.05 -13.39 -3.71
CA GLY A 127 -20.24 -14.24 -3.67
C GLY A 127 -21.03 -14.31 -4.99
N PRO A 128 -22.12 -15.11 -5.02
CA PRO A 128 -23.01 -15.24 -6.17
C PRO A 128 -23.87 -13.99 -6.40
N ILE A 129 -24.60 -13.96 -7.52
CA ILE A 129 -25.64 -12.96 -7.77
C ILE A 129 -26.84 -13.28 -6.88
N THR A 130 -27.23 -12.35 -6.01
CA THR A 130 -28.33 -12.52 -5.03
C THR A 130 -29.64 -11.88 -5.48
N GLY A 131 -29.59 -10.95 -6.44
CA GLY A 131 -30.75 -10.24 -6.96
C GLY A 131 -30.61 -9.84 -8.42
N TYR A 132 -31.49 -8.96 -8.91
CA TYR A 132 -31.39 -8.48 -10.28
C TYR A 132 -30.12 -7.63 -10.47
N ARG A 133 -29.08 -8.27 -11.02
CA ARG A 133 -27.76 -7.66 -11.27
C ARG A 133 -27.13 -7.10 -9.99
N GLN A 134 -27.31 -7.83 -8.89
CA GLN A 134 -26.83 -7.48 -7.56
C GLN A 134 -26.01 -8.64 -6.97
N ILE A 135 -24.90 -8.29 -6.31
CA ILE A 135 -24.09 -9.17 -5.47
C ILE A 135 -23.98 -8.47 -4.12
N ASP A 136 -24.12 -9.20 -3.02
CA ASP A 136 -24.04 -8.63 -1.66
C ASP A 136 -22.65 -8.80 -1.03
N GLU A 137 -21.89 -9.80 -1.47
CA GLU A 137 -20.58 -10.13 -0.92
C GLU A 137 -19.46 -9.51 -1.76
N TRP A 138 -18.77 -8.53 -1.17
CA TRP A 138 -17.65 -7.82 -1.78
C TRP A 138 -16.48 -7.72 -0.81
N THR A 139 -15.27 -7.83 -1.35
CA THR A 139 -14.03 -7.42 -0.69
C THR A 139 -13.60 -6.09 -1.27
N GLU A 140 -13.62 -5.05 -0.45
CA GLU A 140 -13.14 -3.72 -0.81
C GLU A 140 -11.61 -3.66 -0.65
N ALA A 141 -10.92 -3.14 -1.66
CA ALA A 141 -9.49 -2.88 -1.62
C ALA A 141 -9.21 -1.50 -2.18
N GLU A 142 -8.24 -0.81 -1.61
CA GLU A 142 -7.80 0.50 -2.08
C GLU A 142 -6.29 0.51 -2.14
N GLY A 143 -5.74 1.08 -3.21
CA GLY A 143 -4.31 1.25 -3.35
C GLY A 143 -3.87 1.42 -4.79
N ARG A 144 -2.61 1.10 -5.09
CA ARG A 144 -2.10 1.16 -6.45
C ARG A 144 -2.80 0.10 -7.30
N LEU A 145 -3.60 0.54 -8.25
CA LEU A 145 -4.40 -0.31 -9.13
C LEU A 145 -3.71 -0.38 -10.49
N THR A 146 -3.33 -1.58 -10.91
CA THR A 146 -2.84 -1.86 -12.27
C THR A 146 -3.82 -2.78 -12.96
N ARG A 147 -4.35 -2.37 -14.11
CA ARG A 147 -5.31 -3.15 -14.87
C ARG A 147 -4.74 -3.40 -16.25
N ILE A 148 -4.73 -4.65 -16.68
CA ILE A 148 -4.15 -5.05 -17.96
C ILE A 148 -5.09 -5.99 -18.66
N TYR A 149 -5.46 -5.61 -19.88
CA TYR A 149 -6.30 -6.41 -20.76
C TYR A 149 -5.45 -7.02 -21.85
N TYR A 150 -5.47 -8.34 -21.93
CA TYR A 150 -4.78 -9.12 -22.94
C TYR A 150 -5.77 -9.79 -23.88
N GLU A 151 -5.32 -9.98 -25.11
CA GLU A 151 -5.96 -10.87 -26.07
C GLU A 151 -4.98 -11.96 -26.48
N LEU A 152 -5.47 -13.19 -26.49
CA LEU A 152 -4.74 -14.35 -26.97
C LEU A 152 -5.44 -14.85 -28.23
N GLU A 153 -4.71 -14.82 -29.34
CA GLU A 153 -5.18 -15.37 -30.61
C GLU A 153 -4.70 -16.82 -30.78
N GLY A 154 -5.51 -17.64 -31.46
CA GLY A 154 -5.21 -19.03 -31.79
C GLY A 154 -6.11 -20.03 -31.06
N GLU A 155 -5.68 -21.30 -31.05
CA GLU A 155 -6.50 -22.44 -30.59
C GLU A 155 -6.59 -22.59 -29.07
N LYS A 156 -5.88 -21.73 -28.32
CA LYS A 156 -5.82 -21.80 -26.86
C LYS A 156 -7.13 -21.35 -26.24
N THR A 157 -7.62 -22.15 -25.30
CA THR A 157 -8.92 -21.92 -24.67
C THR A 157 -8.80 -21.10 -23.40
N HIS A 158 -9.84 -20.32 -23.11
CA HIS A 158 -9.96 -19.61 -21.83
C HIS A 158 -9.86 -20.53 -20.60
N THR A 159 -10.27 -21.81 -20.70
CA THR A 159 -10.14 -22.78 -19.60
C THR A 159 -8.67 -23.18 -19.36
N GLU A 160 -7.87 -23.31 -20.43
CA GLU A 160 -6.42 -23.51 -20.31
C GLU A 160 -5.75 -22.30 -19.67
N VAL A 161 -6.09 -21.10 -20.13
CA VAL A 161 -5.59 -19.84 -19.56
C VAL A 161 -5.95 -19.72 -18.08
N TYR A 162 -7.20 -19.99 -17.72
CA TYR A 162 -7.66 -20.02 -16.32
C TYR A 162 -6.84 -21.00 -15.49
N ALA A 163 -6.69 -22.24 -15.95
CA ALA A 163 -5.96 -23.26 -15.20
C ALA A 163 -4.48 -22.87 -14.97
N ASN A 164 -3.86 -22.19 -15.93
CA ASN A 164 -2.48 -21.74 -15.84
C ASN A 164 -2.31 -20.62 -14.79
N TYR A 165 -3.14 -19.58 -14.84
CA TYR A 165 -3.12 -18.52 -13.82
C TYR A 165 -3.43 -19.05 -12.43
N LYS A 166 -4.40 -19.96 -12.31
CA LYS A 166 -4.75 -20.57 -11.02
C LYS A 166 -3.52 -21.25 -10.41
N ARG A 167 -2.85 -22.14 -11.15
CA ARG A 167 -1.64 -22.84 -10.68
C ARG A 167 -0.52 -21.88 -10.35
N ALA A 168 -0.28 -20.86 -11.18
CA ALA A 168 0.78 -19.88 -10.94
C ALA A 168 0.54 -19.07 -9.65
N LEU A 169 -0.71 -18.73 -9.35
CA LEU A 169 -1.07 -18.05 -8.09
C LEU A 169 -0.92 -18.98 -6.88
N GLU A 170 -1.31 -20.26 -7.00
CA GLU A 170 -1.13 -21.28 -5.95
C GLU A 170 0.35 -21.48 -5.59
N GLU A 171 1.20 -21.68 -6.61
CA GLU A 171 2.65 -21.85 -6.45
C GLU A 171 3.32 -20.63 -5.80
N GLN A 172 2.73 -19.46 -5.97
CA GLN A 172 3.21 -18.21 -5.38
C GLN A 172 2.61 -17.92 -3.99
N GLY A 173 1.83 -18.84 -3.43
CA GLY A 173 1.25 -18.73 -2.09
C GLY A 173 0.13 -17.71 -1.99
N PHE A 174 -0.63 -17.48 -3.07
CA PHE A 174 -1.86 -16.68 -3.00
C PHE A 174 -3.01 -17.53 -2.44
N GLU A 175 -3.85 -16.92 -1.60
CA GLU A 175 -5.08 -17.48 -1.07
C GLU A 175 -6.28 -17.00 -1.90
N PHE A 176 -7.05 -17.92 -2.48
CA PHE A 176 -8.22 -17.56 -3.28
C PHE A 176 -9.39 -17.10 -2.40
N ILE A 177 -9.99 -15.97 -2.79
CA ILE A 177 -11.17 -15.39 -2.15
C ILE A 177 -12.43 -15.49 -3.05
N ALA A 178 -12.27 -15.74 -4.35
CA ALA A 178 -13.36 -15.97 -5.29
C ALA A 178 -12.87 -16.84 -6.46
N GLN A 179 -13.68 -17.82 -6.88
CA GLN A 179 -13.35 -18.67 -8.03
C GLN A 179 -14.62 -19.17 -8.74
N GLY A 180 -14.57 -19.21 -10.06
CA GLY A 180 -15.56 -19.92 -10.86
C GLY A 180 -15.21 -19.93 -12.34
N LEU A 181 -15.52 -21.05 -12.99
CA LEU A 181 -15.19 -21.32 -14.39
C LEU A 181 -16.37 -22.00 -15.09
N PHE A 182 -16.73 -21.47 -16.26
CA PHE A 182 -17.78 -21.97 -17.13
C PHE A 182 -17.19 -22.27 -18.50
N PRO A 183 -16.94 -23.55 -18.84
CA PRO A 183 -16.40 -23.93 -20.15
C PRO A 183 -17.29 -23.50 -21.33
N GLN A 184 -18.59 -23.29 -21.08
CA GLN A 184 -19.59 -22.85 -22.04
C GLN A 184 -20.27 -21.57 -21.57
N SER A 185 -20.96 -20.89 -22.50
CA SER A 185 -21.73 -19.70 -22.20
C SER A 185 -22.79 -19.96 -21.14
N SER A 186 -22.68 -19.24 -20.04
CA SER A 186 -23.56 -19.37 -18.88
C SER A 186 -23.96 -18.00 -18.35
N ARG A 187 -25.25 -17.85 -18.05
CA ARG A 187 -25.81 -16.73 -17.28
C ARG A 187 -26.19 -17.14 -15.85
N ALA A 188 -25.65 -18.25 -15.37
CA ALA A 188 -25.88 -18.71 -14.00
C ALA A 188 -25.52 -17.61 -12.99
N PRO A 189 -26.23 -17.49 -11.87
CA PRO A 189 -25.97 -16.46 -10.85
C PRO A 189 -24.74 -16.79 -9.98
N ALA A 190 -23.66 -17.31 -10.57
CA ALA A 190 -22.48 -17.79 -9.85
C ALA A 190 -21.20 -17.13 -10.37
N ILE A 191 -20.17 -17.09 -9.52
CA ILE A 191 -18.89 -16.40 -9.76
C ILE A 191 -18.30 -16.82 -11.10
N GLY A 192 -17.90 -15.85 -11.91
CA GLY A 192 -17.25 -16.09 -13.21
C GLY A 192 -18.17 -16.40 -14.39
N SER A 193 -19.49 -16.46 -14.18
CA SER A 193 -20.44 -16.50 -15.30
C SER A 193 -20.49 -15.16 -16.04
N ARG A 194 -21.08 -15.12 -17.23
CA ARG A 194 -21.18 -13.88 -18.02
C ARG A 194 -21.97 -12.79 -17.29
N SER A 195 -23.13 -13.15 -16.74
CA SER A 195 -23.99 -12.22 -15.99
C SER A 195 -23.32 -11.74 -14.71
N TRP A 196 -22.48 -12.58 -14.10
CA TRP A 196 -21.71 -12.20 -12.91
C TRP A 196 -20.61 -11.20 -13.27
N LEU A 197 -19.87 -11.44 -14.36
CA LEU A 197 -18.84 -10.51 -14.85
C LEU A 197 -19.43 -9.14 -15.21
N GLU A 198 -20.65 -9.11 -15.78
CA GLU A 198 -21.37 -7.85 -16.04
C GLU A 198 -21.62 -7.03 -14.76
N VAL A 199 -21.88 -7.69 -13.62
CA VAL A 199 -22.07 -7.01 -12.33
C VAL A 199 -20.72 -6.55 -11.75
N GLN A 200 -19.70 -7.42 -11.76
CA GLN A 200 -18.33 -7.09 -11.32
C GLN A 200 -17.78 -5.85 -12.04
N TYR A 201 -17.89 -5.81 -13.37
CA TYR A 201 -17.35 -4.72 -14.18
C TYR A 201 -18.30 -3.53 -14.36
N ARG A 202 -19.54 -3.63 -13.90
CA ARG A 202 -20.38 -2.43 -13.70
C ARG A 202 -19.87 -1.62 -12.52
N ARG A 203 -19.46 -2.28 -11.44
CA ARG A 203 -18.97 -1.59 -10.23
C ARG A 203 -17.55 -1.03 -10.41
N ASN A 204 -16.68 -1.75 -11.11
CA ASN A 204 -15.28 -1.36 -11.29
C ASN A 204 -14.97 -0.71 -12.65
N GLU A 205 -16.00 -0.46 -13.46
CA GLU A 205 -15.91 0.02 -14.84
C GLU A 205 -15.12 -0.92 -15.77
N LEU A 206 -15.73 -1.30 -16.90
CA LEU A 206 -15.02 -2.04 -17.95
C LEU A 206 -14.20 -1.06 -18.79
N PRO A 207 -12.88 -1.27 -18.99
CA PRO A 207 -12.08 -0.34 -19.77
C PRO A 207 -12.53 -0.21 -21.23
N PRO A 208 -12.37 0.97 -21.86
CA PRO A 208 -12.72 1.17 -23.25
C PRO A 208 -12.04 0.18 -24.19
N GLY A 209 -12.79 -0.35 -25.18
CA GLY A 209 -12.25 -1.29 -26.17
C GLY A 209 -12.07 -2.73 -25.67
N THR A 210 -12.44 -3.05 -24.42
CA THR A 210 -12.25 -4.39 -23.83
C THR A 210 -13.54 -5.23 -23.77
N THR A 211 -14.54 -4.89 -24.59
CA THR A 211 -15.88 -5.49 -24.56
C THR A 211 -15.92 -6.99 -24.86
N ARG A 212 -14.87 -7.54 -25.50
CA ARG A 212 -14.74 -8.98 -25.74
C ARG A 212 -14.66 -9.81 -24.45
N LEU A 213 -14.31 -9.18 -23.32
CA LEU A 213 -14.39 -9.82 -22.00
C LEU A 213 -15.83 -10.18 -21.60
N LEU A 214 -16.82 -9.39 -22.04
CA LEU A 214 -18.23 -9.56 -21.69
C LEU A 214 -19.08 -10.05 -22.88
N ALA A 215 -18.45 -10.36 -24.01
CA ALA A 215 -19.12 -10.79 -25.23
C ALA A 215 -18.65 -12.17 -25.69
N GLY A 216 -19.46 -12.84 -26.48
CA GLY A 216 -19.10 -14.06 -27.19
C GLY A 216 -19.73 -14.04 -28.58
N SER A 217 -19.08 -14.71 -29.53
CA SER A 217 -19.63 -15.01 -30.84
C SER A 217 -20.72 -16.09 -30.74
N SER A 218 -21.49 -16.30 -31.82
CA SER A 218 -22.52 -17.34 -31.85
C SER A 218 -21.99 -18.77 -31.70
N THR A 219 -20.68 -18.98 -31.86
CA THR A 219 -20.02 -20.29 -31.85
C THR A 219 -19.09 -20.50 -30.64
N SER A 220 -19.06 -19.57 -29.69
CA SER A 220 -18.19 -19.63 -28.50
C SER A 220 -18.79 -18.84 -27.32
N GLY A 221 -18.23 -18.98 -26.13
CA GLY A 221 -18.69 -18.16 -25.01
C GLY A 221 -18.43 -18.67 -23.60
N GLY A 222 -17.43 -19.50 -23.33
CA GLY A 222 -17.08 -19.77 -21.93
C GLY A 222 -16.52 -18.53 -21.21
N SER A 223 -16.56 -18.51 -19.89
CA SER A 223 -15.97 -17.45 -19.07
C SER A 223 -15.52 -17.98 -17.71
N GLY A 224 -14.65 -17.25 -17.04
CA GLY A 224 -14.25 -17.56 -15.68
C GLY A 224 -13.75 -16.32 -14.96
N PHE A 225 -13.73 -16.41 -13.64
CA PHE A 225 -13.17 -15.40 -12.76
C PHE A 225 -12.46 -16.06 -11.60
N MET A 226 -11.31 -15.53 -11.21
CA MET A 226 -10.67 -15.84 -9.94
C MET A 226 -10.18 -14.55 -9.30
N ALA A 227 -10.21 -14.50 -7.97
CA ALA A 227 -9.49 -13.49 -7.22
C ALA A 227 -8.75 -14.15 -6.06
N ALA A 228 -7.51 -13.71 -5.85
CA ALA A 228 -6.66 -14.23 -4.79
C ALA A 228 -5.89 -13.10 -4.11
N ARG A 229 -5.55 -13.30 -2.83
CA ARG A 229 -4.81 -12.35 -2.01
C ARG A 229 -3.51 -12.95 -1.50
N ARG A 230 -2.50 -12.12 -1.24
CA ARG A 230 -1.27 -12.52 -0.56
C ARG A 230 -0.76 -11.38 0.32
N GLU A 231 -0.29 -11.72 1.51
CA GLU A 231 0.40 -10.77 2.39
C GLU A 231 1.87 -10.63 1.98
N ARG A 232 2.37 -9.40 1.95
CA ARG A 232 3.79 -9.08 1.69
C ARG A 232 4.25 -8.03 2.71
N ALA A 233 5.56 -7.88 2.87
CA ALA A 233 6.13 -6.81 3.69
C ALA A 233 5.70 -5.40 3.22
N ALA A 234 5.45 -5.22 1.92
CA ALA A 234 4.98 -3.97 1.33
C ALA A 234 3.46 -3.74 1.47
N GLY A 235 2.71 -4.69 2.04
CA GLY A 235 1.25 -4.66 2.14
C GLY A 235 0.58 -5.81 1.37
N VAL A 236 -0.72 -5.95 1.60
CA VAL A 236 -1.57 -6.95 0.94
C VAL A 236 -1.60 -6.67 -0.57
N ILE A 237 -1.52 -7.72 -1.36
CA ILE A 237 -1.75 -7.66 -2.81
C ILE A 237 -2.94 -8.55 -3.17
N TYR A 238 -3.86 -8.00 -3.95
CA TYR A 238 -4.93 -8.74 -4.61
C TYR A 238 -4.64 -8.88 -6.09
N VAL A 239 -4.99 -10.03 -6.65
CA VAL A 239 -4.97 -10.30 -8.08
C VAL A 239 -6.34 -10.85 -8.46
N ALA A 240 -7.08 -10.12 -9.29
CA ALA A 240 -8.36 -10.52 -9.86
C ALA A 240 -8.18 -10.75 -11.37
N ILE A 241 -8.60 -11.92 -11.84
CA ILE A 241 -8.42 -12.34 -13.23
C ILE A 241 -9.76 -12.80 -13.79
N ALA A 242 -10.24 -12.09 -14.81
CA ALA A 242 -11.35 -12.54 -15.63
C ALA A 242 -10.83 -13.09 -16.95
N VAL A 243 -11.42 -14.20 -17.41
CA VAL A 243 -11.15 -14.77 -18.73
C VAL A 243 -12.45 -15.02 -19.46
N ALA A 244 -12.47 -14.83 -20.78
CA ALA A 244 -13.63 -15.11 -21.62
C ALA A 244 -13.21 -15.64 -22.98
N GLN A 245 -13.95 -16.63 -23.49
CA GLN A 245 -13.83 -17.07 -24.88
C GLN A 245 -14.72 -16.21 -25.77
N TYR A 246 -14.12 -15.27 -26.48
CA TYR A 246 -14.86 -14.42 -27.40
C TYR A 246 -15.24 -15.17 -28.67
N SER A 247 -14.28 -15.84 -29.31
CA SER A 247 -14.48 -16.69 -30.49
C SER A 247 -13.65 -17.95 -30.36
N LYS A 248 -13.77 -18.87 -31.34
CA LYS A 248 -12.94 -20.07 -31.38
C LYS A 248 -11.43 -19.76 -31.40
N ASP A 249 -11.05 -18.57 -31.86
CA ASP A 249 -9.66 -18.16 -32.07
C ASP A 249 -9.22 -17.06 -31.11
N ILE A 250 -10.09 -16.54 -30.23
CA ILE A 250 -9.78 -15.38 -29.39
C ILE A 250 -10.24 -15.61 -27.95
N ALA A 251 -9.29 -15.59 -27.02
CA ALA A 251 -9.54 -15.49 -25.58
C ALA A 251 -9.16 -14.09 -25.07
N ALA A 252 -10.09 -13.49 -24.33
CA ALA A 252 -9.92 -12.19 -23.68
C ALA A 252 -9.57 -12.41 -22.20
N ILE A 253 -8.62 -11.65 -21.67
CA ILE A 253 -8.10 -11.80 -20.32
C ILE A 253 -8.01 -10.40 -19.70
N MET A 254 -8.61 -10.20 -18.53
CA MET A 254 -8.39 -9.01 -17.72
C MET A 254 -7.66 -9.41 -16.45
N VAL A 255 -6.54 -8.76 -16.16
CA VAL A 255 -5.78 -8.91 -14.91
C VAL A 255 -5.80 -7.57 -14.19
N ASP A 256 -6.51 -7.52 -13.07
CA ASP A 256 -6.57 -6.37 -12.17
C ASP A 256 -5.72 -6.71 -10.92
N VAL A 257 -4.67 -5.93 -10.69
CA VAL A 257 -3.76 -6.07 -9.54
C VAL A 257 -3.91 -4.87 -8.63
N ILE A 258 -4.21 -5.12 -7.36
CA ILE A 258 -4.38 -4.09 -6.33
C ILE A 258 -3.29 -4.29 -5.29
N GLU A 259 -2.34 -3.36 -5.22
CA GLU A 259 -1.38 -3.29 -4.12
C GLU A 259 -1.90 -2.33 -3.07
N VAL A 260 -2.36 -2.88 -1.94
CA VAL A 260 -2.92 -2.09 -0.84
C VAL A 260 -1.83 -1.19 -0.29
N ASN A 261 -2.05 0.11 -0.41
CA ASN A 261 -1.19 1.14 0.15
C ASN A 261 -2.05 2.26 0.75
N GLU A 262 -1.50 2.97 1.72
CA GLU A 262 -2.18 4.13 2.28
C GLU A 262 -2.05 5.32 1.32
N VAL A 263 -3.15 6.05 1.11
CA VAL A 263 -3.08 7.35 0.44
C VAL A 263 -2.11 8.23 1.22
N LYS A 264 -1.22 8.93 0.51
CA LYS A 264 -0.54 10.09 1.08
C LYS A 264 -1.58 11.18 1.37
N THR A 265 -2.16 11.13 2.56
CA THR A 265 -3.08 12.15 3.06
C THR A 265 -2.32 13.46 3.31
N GLY A 266 -3.02 14.60 3.26
CA GLY A 266 -2.41 15.92 3.45
C GLY A 266 -1.72 16.54 2.23
N LEU A 267 -1.82 15.92 1.03
CA LEU A 267 -1.37 16.53 -0.23
C LEU A 267 -2.38 17.54 -0.81
N VAL A 268 -3.64 17.43 -0.42
CA VAL A 268 -4.64 18.49 -0.56
C VAL A 268 -4.72 19.17 0.79
N THR A 269 -4.06 20.32 0.93
CA THR A 269 -4.22 21.20 2.08
C THR A 269 -5.45 22.04 1.84
N VAL A 270 -6.38 22.07 2.78
CA VAL A 270 -7.40 23.12 2.84
C VAL A 270 -6.64 24.45 2.82
N ASN A 271 -6.71 25.18 1.71
CA ASN A 271 -6.10 26.51 1.65
C ASN A 271 -6.95 27.46 2.49
N ALA A 272 -6.36 28.59 2.90
CA ALA A 272 -7.08 29.59 3.70
C ALA A 272 -8.42 30.05 3.08
N GLU A 273 -8.57 29.97 1.76
CA GLU A 273 -9.79 30.35 1.04
C GLU A 273 -10.93 29.34 1.27
N ALA A 274 -10.67 28.04 1.13
CA ALA A 274 -11.66 27.00 1.41
C ALA A 274 -12.11 27.02 2.88
N MET A 275 -11.20 27.30 3.82
CA MET A 275 -11.58 27.51 5.23
C MET A 275 -12.53 28.70 5.41
N GLY A 276 -12.34 29.77 4.62
CA GLY A 276 -13.23 30.92 4.63
C GLY A 276 -14.64 30.57 4.19
N ASN A 277 -14.77 29.82 3.09
CA ASN A 277 -16.08 29.43 2.56
C ASN A 277 -16.85 28.55 3.56
N ASP A 278 -16.20 27.56 4.18
CA ASP A 278 -16.84 26.68 5.16
C ASP A 278 -17.28 27.45 6.42
N ILE A 279 -16.46 28.40 6.89
CA ILE A 279 -16.83 29.27 8.01
C ILE A 279 -18.03 30.15 7.62
N ASP A 280 -18.03 30.75 6.42
CA ASP A 280 -19.11 31.63 5.98
C ASP A 280 -20.43 30.85 5.76
N GLU A 281 -20.37 29.59 5.31
CA GLU A 281 -21.55 28.75 5.04
C GLU A 281 -22.07 28.01 6.29
N PHE A 282 -21.17 27.42 7.09
CA PHE A 282 -21.53 26.52 8.18
C PHE A 282 -21.20 27.06 9.58
N GLY A 283 -20.51 28.19 9.69
CA GLY A 283 -19.99 28.71 10.96
C GLY A 283 -18.88 27.84 11.58
N ARG A 284 -18.40 26.82 10.86
CA ARG A 284 -17.35 25.90 11.32
C ARG A 284 -16.58 25.29 10.14
N VAL A 285 -15.33 24.93 10.38
CA VAL A 285 -14.49 24.21 9.43
C VAL A 285 -13.67 23.13 10.12
N THR A 286 -13.50 21.99 9.46
CA THR A 286 -12.63 20.90 9.94
C THR A 286 -11.18 21.18 9.58
N LEU A 287 -10.27 21.02 10.55
CA LEU A 287 -8.85 21.24 10.39
C LEU A 287 -8.15 19.94 9.98
N ASP A 288 -8.01 19.74 8.68
CA ASP A 288 -7.29 18.59 8.12
C ASP A 288 -5.76 18.74 8.24
N GLY A 289 -5.05 17.61 8.24
CA GLY A 289 -3.58 17.58 8.31
C GLY A 289 -3.00 17.85 9.72
N LEU A 290 -3.85 17.89 10.75
CA LEU A 290 -3.39 17.86 12.14
C LEU A 290 -3.22 16.41 12.61
N PHE A 291 -2.02 16.08 13.06
CA PHE A 291 -1.59 14.74 13.41
C PHE A 291 -1.06 14.76 14.83
N PHE A 292 -1.52 13.81 15.63
CA PHE A 292 -1.12 13.63 17.02
C PHE A 292 -0.47 12.26 17.19
N ASP A 293 0.52 12.18 18.08
CA ASP A 293 1.05 10.88 18.52
C ASP A 293 -0.06 10.03 19.15
N HIS A 294 0.08 8.69 19.05
CA HIS A 294 -0.87 7.76 19.64
C HIS A 294 -1.08 8.06 21.13
N ASP A 295 -2.36 8.19 21.51
CA ASP A 295 -2.81 8.49 22.87
C ASP A 295 -2.27 9.80 23.48
N LYS A 296 -1.77 10.71 22.64
CA LYS A 296 -1.21 12.00 23.07
C LYS A 296 -1.96 13.19 22.46
N ALA A 297 -1.69 14.35 23.05
CA ALA A 297 -2.14 15.66 22.57
C ALA A 297 -0.99 16.46 21.91
N THR A 298 0.18 15.86 21.75
CA THR A 298 1.32 16.50 21.11
C THR A 298 1.16 16.47 19.60
N LEU A 299 1.22 17.63 18.95
CA LEU A 299 1.23 17.75 17.49
C LEU A 299 2.55 17.25 16.92
N THR A 300 2.49 16.50 15.84
CA THR A 300 3.70 16.00 15.15
C THR A 300 4.24 17.05 14.17
N PRO A 301 5.54 16.98 13.79
CA PRO A 301 6.10 17.87 12.77
C PRO A 301 5.37 17.82 11.41
N ALA A 302 4.68 16.71 11.11
CA ALA A 302 3.89 16.55 9.89
C ALA A 302 2.69 17.52 9.84
N SER A 303 2.27 18.11 10.97
CA SER A 303 1.18 19.08 11.03
C SER A 303 1.56 20.49 10.65
N LYS A 304 2.85 20.77 10.45
CA LYS A 304 3.35 22.12 10.16
C LYS A 304 2.67 22.76 8.94
N PRO A 305 2.51 22.10 7.77
CA PRO A 305 1.85 22.71 6.61
C PRO A 305 0.40 23.11 6.89
N ALA A 306 -0.36 22.28 7.62
CA ALA A 306 -1.72 22.58 8.00
C ALA A 306 -1.80 23.79 8.94
N LEU A 307 -0.93 23.84 9.95
CA LEU A 307 -0.84 24.97 10.89
C LEU A 307 -0.48 26.28 10.19
N GLU A 308 0.37 26.23 9.16
CA GLU A 308 0.71 27.40 8.33
C GLU A 308 -0.52 27.93 7.58
N GLU A 309 -1.32 27.06 6.97
CA GLU A 309 -2.57 27.47 6.28
C GLU A 309 -3.63 28.00 7.25
N ILE A 310 -3.80 27.35 8.41
CA ILE A 310 -4.72 27.81 9.46
C ILE A 310 -4.29 29.19 9.96
N ALA A 311 -2.99 29.41 10.16
CA ALA A 311 -2.47 30.70 10.56
C ALA A 311 -2.70 31.79 9.50
N LYS A 312 -2.53 31.47 8.21
CA LYS A 312 -2.85 32.40 7.10
C LYS A 312 -4.33 32.78 7.13
N PHE A 313 -5.23 31.81 7.28
CA PHE A 313 -6.66 32.04 7.40
C PHE A 313 -6.99 32.96 8.59
N LEU A 314 -6.50 32.62 9.78
CA LEU A 314 -6.75 33.41 11.00
C LEU A 314 -6.20 34.83 10.90
N LYS A 315 -5.09 35.04 10.20
CA LYS A 315 -4.53 36.37 9.91
C LYS A 315 -5.38 37.15 8.91
N ALA A 316 -5.90 36.50 7.88
CA ALA A 316 -6.79 37.13 6.90
C ALA A 316 -8.14 37.54 7.52
N ARG A 317 -8.67 36.74 8.47
CA ARG A 317 -9.93 37.01 9.19
C ARG A 317 -9.69 37.59 10.59
N ALA A 318 -8.88 38.63 10.71
CA ALA A 318 -8.37 39.13 12.00
C ALA A 318 -9.44 39.60 13.01
N SER A 319 -10.65 39.94 12.56
CA SER A 319 -11.78 40.36 13.39
C SER A 319 -12.55 39.20 14.03
N MET A 320 -12.38 37.98 13.54
CA MET A 320 -13.15 36.81 13.99
C MET A 320 -12.49 36.11 15.16
N ASN A 321 -13.32 35.56 16.06
CA ASN A 321 -12.91 34.69 17.16
C ASN A 321 -13.39 33.27 16.89
N PHE A 322 -12.67 32.27 17.43
CA PHE A 322 -13.00 30.87 17.20
C PHE A 322 -12.86 30.04 18.47
N TYR A 323 -13.76 29.08 18.62
CA TYR A 323 -13.52 27.89 19.42
C TYR A 323 -12.68 26.91 18.61
N VAL A 324 -11.65 26.32 19.22
CA VAL A 324 -10.93 25.16 18.70
C VAL A 324 -11.56 23.93 19.34
N VAL A 325 -12.28 23.12 18.56
CA VAL A 325 -13.08 22.02 19.10
C VAL A 325 -12.45 20.67 18.74
N GLY A 326 -12.05 19.90 19.74
CA GLY A 326 -11.51 18.55 19.55
C GLY A 326 -12.60 17.48 19.63
N HIS A 327 -12.43 16.44 18.82
CA HIS A 327 -13.30 15.26 18.76
C HIS A 327 -12.49 13.96 18.88
N THR A 328 -13.15 12.90 19.34
CA THR A 328 -12.60 11.53 19.30
C THR A 328 -13.58 10.59 18.61
N ASP A 329 -13.11 9.40 18.25
CA ASP A 329 -14.01 8.27 18.03
C ASP A 329 -14.59 7.75 19.37
N ALA A 330 -15.50 6.79 19.26
CA ALA A 330 -16.17 6.16 20.40
C ALA A 330 -15.35 5.06 21.11
N THR A 331 -14.09 4.83 20.72
CA THR A 331 -13.25 3.80 21.34
C THR A 331 -12.68 4.30 22.66
N GLY A 332 -12.88 3.54 23.74
CA GLY A 332 -12.40 3.89 25.08
C GLY A 332 -13.44 4.59 25.96
N ALA A 333 -13.04 4.94 27.18
CA ALA A 333 -13.95 5.52 28.16
C ALA A 333 -14.33 6.95 27.80
N PHE A 334 -15.60 7.31 27.99
CA PHE A 334 -16.11 8.65 27.68
C PHE A 334 -15.32 9.78 28.35
N ALA A 335 -15.09 9.68 29.66
CA ALA A 335 -14.34 10.69 30.42
C ALA A 335 -12.90 10.86 29.90
N TYR A 336 -12.28 9.74 29.50
CA TYR A 336 -10.95 9.76 28.91
C TYR A 336 -10.94 10.51 27.58
N ASN A 337 -11.86 10.16 26.68
CA ASN A 337 -11.99 10.77 25.36
C ASN A 337 -12.35 12.26 25.42
N LYS A 338 -13.22 12.64 26.36
CA LYS A 338 -13.53 14.04 26.66
C LYS A 338 -12.26 14.81 27.01
N SER A 339 -11.49 14.32 27.97
CA SER A 339 -10.23 14.97 28.37
C SER A 339 -9.18 14.97 27.25
N LEU A 340 -9.06 13.89 26.48
CA LEU A 340 -8.12 13.80 25.35
C LEU A 340 -8.44 14.83 24.27
N SER A 341 -9.70 14.93 23.87
CA SER A 341 -10.14 15.92 22.88
C SER A 341 -9.87 17.36 23.31
N GLU A 342 -10.06 17.67 24.59
CA GLU A 342 -9.82 19.00 25.16
C GLU A 342 -8.33 19.34 25.16
N ARG A 343 -7.47 18.40 25.55
CA ARG A 343 -6.01 18.58 25.48
C ARG A 343 -5.53 18.80 24.04
N ARG A 344 -6.11 18.09 23.06
CA ARG A 344 -5.77 18.25 21.64
C ARG A 344 -6.16 19.63 21.11
N ALA A 345 -7.37 20.09 21.42
CA ALA A 345 -7.82 21.44 21.09
C ALA A 345 -6.91 22.51 21.70
N ALA A 346 -6.58 22.38 22.99
CA ALA A 346 -5.67 23.31 23.66
C ALA A 346 -4.26 23.30 23.07
N ALA A 347 -3.76 22.14 22.64
CA ALA A 347 -2.46 22.02 21.96
C ALA A 347 -2.43 22.77 20.63
N VAL A 348 -3.48 22.64 19.82
CA VAL A 348 -3.62 23.36 18.54
C VAL A 348 -3.69 24.87 18.76
N ALA A 349 -4.54 25.32 19.71
CA ALA A 349 -4.67 26.74 20.03
C ALA A 349 -3.32 27.35 20.47
N ARG A 350 -2.61 26.67 21.38
CA ARG A 350 -1.30 27.09 21.87
C ARG A 350 -0.26 27.14 20.76
N GLU A 351 -0.22 26.14 19.89
CA GLU A 351 0.74 26.10 18.78
C GLU A 351 0.53 27.29 17.81
N LEU A 352 -0.73 27.64 17.51
CA LEU A 352 -1.10 28.81 16.70
C LEU A 352 -0.72 30.14 17.36
N VAL A 353 -0.86 30.24 18.69
CA VAL A 353 -0.44 31.42 19.45
C VAL A 353 1.08 31.54 19.46
N ASP A 354 1.77 30.50 19.94
CA ASP A 354 3.19 30.54 20.26
C ASP A 354 4.07 30.64 19.01
N ARG A 355 3.73 29.91 17.93
CA ARG A 355 4.56 29.85 16.72
C ARG A 355 4.10 30.75 15.59
N TYR A 356 2.80 31.03 15.52
CA TYR A 356 2.23 31.75 14.38
C TYR A 356 1.73 33.16 14.72
N GLY A 357 1.76 33.53 16.01
CA GLY A 357 1.45 34.89 16.47
C GLY A 357 -0.03 35.24 16.45
N ILE A 358 -0.92 34.24 16.53
CA ILE A 358 -2.35 34.50 16.69
C ILE A 358 -2.60 34.98 18.12
N LYS A 359 -3.41 36.03 18.30
CA LYS A 359 -3.76 36.54 19.64
C LYS A 359 -4.51 35.45 20.41
N SER A 360 -4.05 35.13 21.63
CA SER A 360 -4.66 34.10 22.48
C SER A 360 -6.14 34.34 22.76
N SER A 361 -6.56 35.61 22.89
CA SER A 361 -7.97 35.98 23.08
C SER A 361 -8.91 35.56 21.94
N ARG A 362 -8.37 35.20 20.77
CA ARG A 362 -9.15 34.80 19.59
C ARG A 362 -9.42 33.30 19.55
N LEU A 363 -8.73 32.48 20.34
CA LEU A 363 -8.80 31.03 20.27
C LEU A 363 -9.12 30.45 21.65
N GLU A 364 -10.22 29.70 21.75
CA GLU A 364 -10.60 29.02 22.99
C GLU A 364 -10.76 27.51 22.73
N GLY A 365 -10.01 26.68 23.45
CA GLY A 365 -9.99 25.24 23.23
C GLY A 365 -11.09 24.51 24.02
N HIS A 366 -11.86 23.66 23.34
CA HIS A 366 -12.85 22.78 23.96
C HIS A 366 -12.77 21.35 23.41
N GLY A 367 -13.01 20.36 24.27
CA GLY A 367 -13.16 18.97 23.85
C GLY A 367 -14.60 18.51 23.95
N VAL A 368 -15.12 17.80 22.95
CA VAL A 368 -16.47 17.17 23.02
C VAL A 368 -16.42 15.65 23.08
N GLY A 369 -15.23 15.05 23.02
CA GLY A 369 -15.05 13.60 22.99
C GLY A 369 -15.84 12.96 21.83
N PRO A 370 -16.54 11.85 22.06
CA PRO A 370 -17.27 11.11 21.02
C PRO A 370 -18.71 11.57 20.80
N LEU A 371 -19.17 12.67 21.42
CA LEU A 371 -20.60 13.06 21.43
C LEU A 371 -21.13 13.54 20.08
N VAL A 372 -20.25 13.97 19.18
CA VAL A 372 -20.62 14.57 17.89
C VAL A 372 -19.92 13.81 16.75
N PRO A 373 -20.30 12.54 16.50
CA PRO A 373 -19.76 11.79 15.39
C PRO A 373 -20.30 12.35 14.07
N VAL A 374 -19.42 12.51 13.08
CA VAL A 374 -19.78 12.87 11.70
C VAL A 374 -19.99 11.64 10.83
N PHE A 375 -19.36 10.53 11.19
CA PHE A 375 -19.52 9.23 10.54
C PHE A 375 -19.74 8.12 11.58
N SER A 376 -20.21 6.96 11.11
CA SER A 376 -20.41 5.81 11.99
C SER A 376 -19.10 5.38 12.67
N ASN A 377 -19.14 5.13 13.97
CA ASN A 377 -18.02 4.52 14.70
C ASN A 377 -17.88 3.00 14.46
N SER A 378 -18.81 2.39 13.72
CA SER A 378 -18.77 0.96 13.41
C SER A 378 -17.66 0.58 12.42
N SER A 379 -17.17 1.53 11.61
CA SER A 379 -16.08 1.30 10.65
C SER A 379 -14.82 2.08 11.05
N GLU A 380 -13.64 1.56 10.70
CA GLU A 380 -12.38 2.28 10.96
C GLU A 380 -12.30 3.60 10.17
N GLY A 381 -12.81 3.62 8.94
CA GLY A 381 -12.91 4.84 8.15
C GLY A 381 -13.73 5.93 8.85
N GLY A 382 -14.89 5.56 9.41
CA GLY A 382 -15.72 6.49 10.16
C GLY A 382 -15.09 6.94 11.49
N ARG A 383 -14.43 6.03 12.23
CA ARG A 383 -13.65 6.38 13.42
C ARG A 383 -12.53 7.38 13.10
N THR A 384 -11.80 7.16 12.01
CA THR A 384 -10.74 8.06 11.56
C THR A 384 -11.28 9.46 11.30
N LYS A 385 -12.43 9.58 10.63
CA LYS A 385 -13.08 10.89 10.40
C LYS A 385 -13.62 11.53 11.68
N ASN A 386 -13.96 10.75 12.70
CA ASN A 386 -14.40 11.28 14.00
C ASN A 386 -13.23 11.80 14.86
N ARG A 387 -12.00 11.32 14.65
CA ARG A 387 -10.78 11.83 15.29
C ARG A 387 -10.29 13.12 14.61
N ARG A 388 -10.96 14.24 14.86
CA ARG A 388 -10.73 15.52 14.18
C ARG A 388 -10.68 16.71 15.14
N VAL A 389 -10.25 17.86 14.62
CA VAL A 389 -10.34 19.17 15.28
C VAL A 389 -11.06 20.13 14.34
N GLU A 390 -11.90 21.01 14.86
CA GLU A 390 -12.62 22.03 14.09
C GLU A 390 -12.32 23.44 14.62
N LEU A 391 -12.42 24.44 13.76
CA LEU A 391 -12.68 25.82 14.18
C LEU A 391 -14.18 26.06 14.10
N VAL A 392 -14.76 26.61 15.15
CA VAL A 392 -16.16 27.06 15.19
C VAL A 392 -16.18 28.54 15.49
N GLU A 393 -16.90 29.32 14.70
CA GLU A 393 -17.01 30.77 14.92
C GLU A 393 -17.57 31.06 16.32
N ARG A 394 -16.92 32.00 17.01
CA ARG A 394 -17.33 32.48 18.33
C ARG A 394 -17.90 33.89 18.17
N PRO A 395 -19.22 34.08 18.46
CA PRO A 395 -19.91 35.37 18.32
C PRO A 395 -19.29 36.51 19.12
#